data_AF-A0A2P0AXQ1-F1
#
_entry.id   AF-A0A2P0AXQ1-F1
#
_cell.length_a   1.000
_cell.length_b   1.000
_cell.length_c   1.000
_cell.angle_alpha   90.00
_cell.angle_beta   90.00
_cell.angle_gamma   90.00
#
_symmetry.space_group_name_H-M   'P 1'
#
loop_
_entity.id
_entity.type
_entity.pdbx_description
1 polymer ?
#
loop_
_entity_poly.entity_id
_entity_poly.type
_entity_poly.pdbx_seq_one_letter_code
_entity_poly.pdbx_strand_id
1 'polypeptide(L)'
;MSQNDQRRVFVAQAENGKLTDTDILQVLSAAEIDLATVTIVTRATDLATITERDAAVLILEDGKEDSDLLRETAFSAAKAGVCNIVGLWAPGQTETGIHPAAAKYSTAQIPWDPKKLKDELGSDCEHAFLTPDGEEADPNEVEPNECE
;
A
#
# COMPACT_ATOMS: atom_id res chain seq x y z
N MET A 1 9.96 1.76 -26.24
CA MET A 1 9.64 2.03 -24.83
C MET A 1 10.97 2.15 -24.11
N SER A 2 11.29 3.31 -23.54
CA SER A 2 12.60 3.56 -22.89
C SER A 2 12.69 2.78 -21.58
N GLN A 3 13.88 2.26 -21.27
CA GLN A 3 14.23 1.51 -20.05
C GLN A 3 13.99 2.25 -18.71
N ASN A 4 13.38 3.44 -18.72
CA ASN A 4 13.30 4.35 -17.57
C ASN A 4 11.91 4.47 -16.91
N ASP A 5 10.89 3.76 -17.40
CA ASP A 5 9.53 3.80 -16.84
C ASP A 5 9.19 2.47 -16.14
N GLN A 6 10.07 1.99 -15.26
CA GLN A 6 9.72 0.90 -14.34
C GLN A 6 8.96 1.47 -13.14
N ARG A 7 7.77 0.92 -12.86
CA ARG A 7 6.98 1.20 -11.65
C ARG A 7 7.84 0.91 -10.41
N ARG A 8 8.00 1.90 -9.53
CA ARG A 8 8.69 1.71 -8.24
C ARG A 8 7.69 1.35 -7.16
N VAL A 9 8.17 0.63 -6.15
CA VAL A 9 7.34 0.22 -5.01
C VAL A 9 7.93 0.82 -3.74
N PHE A 10 7.19 1.72 -3.11
CA PHE A 10 7.56 2.35 -1.85
C PHE A 10 6.97 1.54 -0.71
N VAL A 11 7.80 1.04 0.20
CA VAL A 11 7.33 0.20 1.31
C VAL A 11 7.64 0.86 2.62
N ALA A 12 6.61 1.13 3.42
CA ALA A 12 6.74 1.72 4.74
C ALA A 12 6.32 0.72 5.81
N GLN A 13 7.03 0.75 6.93
CA GLN A 13 6.68 0.04 8.16
C GLN A 13 6.66 1.06 9.29
N ALA A 14 5.86 0.81 10.32
CA ALA A 14 5.86 1.64 11.52
C ALA A 14 7.25 1.73 12.18
N GLU A 15 7.53 2.85 12.85
CA GLU A 15 8.79 3.02 13.57
C GLU A 15 8.97 1.91 14.64
N ASN A 16 10.13 1.25 14.61
CA ASN A 16 10.41 0.06 15.43
C ASN A 16 9.45 -1.11 15.19
N GLY A 17 9.05 -1.32 13.93
CA GLY A 17 8.34 -2.53 13.52
C GLY A 17 9.20 -3.79 13.69
N LYS A 18 8.56 -4.95 13.73
CA LYS A 18 9.23 -6.22 14.07
C LYS A 18 9.91 -6.91 12.90
N LEU A 19 9.45 -6.61 11.69
CA LEU A 19 9.99 -7.17 10.46
C LEU A 19 11.31 -6.51 10.08
N THR A 20 12.21 -7.31 9.53
CA THR A 20 13.44 -6.81 8.94
C THR A 20 13.21 -6.47 7.46
N ASP A 21 14.08 -5.63 6.90
CA ASP A 21 14.11 -5.37 5.45
C ASP A 21 14.18 -6.68 4.65
N THR A 22 14.84 -7.70 5.18
CA THR A 22 14.93 -9.01 4.51
C THR A 22 13.57 -9.71 4.44
N ASP A 23 12.77 -9.66 5.51
CA ASP A 23 11.44 -10.27 5.52
C ASP A 23 10.52 -9.59 4.50
N ILE A 24 10.59 -8.26 4.44
CA ILE A 24 9.84 -7.43 3.50
C ILE A 24 10.29 -7.71 2.05
N LEU A 25 11.58 -7.74 1.78
CA LEU A 25 12.10 -8.05 0.45
C LEU A 25 11.78 -9.48 0.01
N GLN A 26 11.70 -10.43 0.93
CA GLN A 26 11.29 -11.80 0.62
C GLN A 26 9.83 -11.88 0.15
N VAL A 27 8.89 -11.21 0.82
CA VAL A 27 7.48 -11.22 0.39
C VAL A 27 7.30 -10.51 -0.96
N LEU A 28 8.02 -9.41 -1.19
CA LEU A 28 7.98 -8.69 -2.47
C LEU A 28 8.59 -9.52 -3.61
N SER A 29 9.72 -10.19 -3.35
CA SER A 29 10.34 -11.09 -4.31
C SER A 29 9.43 -12.27 -4.65
N ALA A 30 8.74 -12.84 -3.66
CA ALA A 30 7.76 -13.91 -3.87
C ALA A 30 6.50 -13.43 -4.62
N ALA A 31 6.20 -12.13 -4.58
CA ALA A 31 5.18 -11.47 -5.38
C ALA A 31 5.67 -11.12 -6.80
N GLU A 32 6.86 -11.58 -7.20
CA GLU A 32 7.51 -11.31 -8.49
C GLU A 32 7.78 -9.82 -8.76
N ILE A 33 7.95 -9.04 -7.68
CA ILE A 33 8.33 -7.63 -7.77
C ILE A 33 9.85 -7.54 -7.95
N ASP A 34 10.28 -6.68 -8.89
CA ASP A 34 11.69 -6.37 -9.09
C ASP A 34 12.24 -5.60 -7.89
N LEU A 35 13.09 -6.23 -7.10
CA LEU A 35 13.67 -5.63 -5.90
C LEU A 35 14.53 -4.40 -6.20
N ALA A 36 15.02 -4.23 -7.44
CA ALA A 36 15.76 -3.04 -7.85
C ALA A 36 14.87 -1.78 -7.90
N THR A 37 13.55 -1.94 -7.98
CA THR A 37 12.57 -0.84 -8.02
C THR A 37 11.94 -0.57 -6.65
N VAL A 38 12.29 -1.36 -5.63
CA VAL A 38 11.76 -1.24 -4.27
C VAL A 38 12.54 -0.17 -3.49
N THR A 39 11.81 0.72 -2.82
CA THR A 39 12.36 1.69 -1.89
C THR A 39 11.73 1.47 -0.51
N ILE A 40 12.55 1.07 0.47
CA ILE A 40 12.12 1.04 1.87
C ILE A 40 12.09 2.48 2.38
N VAL A 41 10.91 2.94 2.77
CA VAL A 41 10.66 4.29 3.26
C VAL A 41 10.99 4.31 4.75
N THR A 42 12.01 5.08 5.11
CA THR A 42 12.42 5.27 6.51
C THR A 42 12.17 6.70 6.98
N ARG A 43 11.88 7.60 6.06
CA ARG A 43 11.65 9.04 6.29
C ARG A 43 10.89 9.67 5.12
N ALA A 44 10.21 10.78 5.41
CA ALA A 44 9.48 11.60 4.45
C ALA A 44 10.23 11.89 3.13
N THR A 45 11.54 12.16 3.20
CA THR A 45 12.34 12.53 2.02
C THR A 45 12.45 11.41 1.00
N ASP A 46 12.27 10.15 1.42
CA ASP A 46 12.31 8.99 0.51
C ASP A 46 11.09 9.02 -0.44
N LEU A 47 10.01 9.69 -0.04
CA LEU A 47 8.77 9.87 -0.81
C LEU A 47 8.82 11.07 -1.77
N ALA A 48 9.88 11.90 -1.73
CA ALA A 48 9.93 13.16 -2.50
C ALA A 48 9.85 12.96 -4.02
N THR A 49 10.11 11.75 -4.50
CA THR A 49 10.10 11.40 -5.92
C THR A 49 8.91 10.54 -6.33
N ILE A 50 7.97 10.24 -5.43
CA ILE A 50 6.81 9.40 -5.73
C ILE A 50 5.91 10.05 -6.79
N THR A 51 5.36 9.24 -7.69
CA THR A 51 4.51 9.66 -8.80
C THR A 51 3.31 8.73 -8.94
N GLU A 52 2.28 9.15 -9.68
CA GLU A 52 1.06 8.38 -9.97
C GLU A 52 1.29 6.96 -10.51
N ARG A 53 2.44 6.71 -11.17
CA ARG A 53 2.80 5.43 -11.76
C ARG A 53 3.35 4.41 -10.77
N ASP A 54 3.81 4.89 -9.62
CA ASP A 54 4.43 4.08 -8.57
C ASP A 54 3.35 3.33 -7.76
N ALA A 55 3.78 2.52 -6.81
CA ALA A 55 2.90 1.87 -5.85
C ALA A 55 3.43 2.07 -4.42
N ALA A 56 2.54 1.98 -3.44
CA ALA A 56 2.87 2.05 -2.02
C ALA A 56 2.38 0.80 -1.30
N VAL A 57 3.23 0.24 -0.43
CA VAL A 57 2.88 -0.86 0.46
C VAL A 57 3.09 -0.41 1.90
N LEU A 58 2.06 -0.53 2.72
CA LEU A 58 2.06 -0.18 4.14
C LEU A 58 2.08 -1.48 4.94
N ILE A 59 3.15 -1.75 5.67
CA ILE A 59 3.24 -2.90 6.56
C ILE A 59 2.44 -2.59 7.83
N LEU A 60 1.34 -3.31 8.02
CA LEU A 60 0.39 -3.10 9.11
C LEU A 60 0.71 -4.01 10.28
N GLU A 61 0.86 -3.42 11.46
CA GLU A 61 1.13 -4.13 12.72
C GLU A 61 0.15 -3.67 13.81
N ASP A 62 -0.53 -4.60 14.47
CA ASP A 62 -1.33 -4.35 15.68
C ASP A 62 -0.50 -3.61 16.74
N GLY A 63 -1.07 -2.56 17.35
CA GLY A 63 -0.41 -1.71 18.33
C GLY A 63 0.56 -0.67 17.73
N LYS A 64 0.53 -0.48 16.41
CA LYS A 64 1.32 0.54 15.67
C LYS A 64 0.43 1.49 14.85
N GLU A 65 -0.81 1.65 15.27
CA GLU A 65 -1.86 2.40 14.56
C GLU A 65 -1.50 3.89 14.40
N ASP A 66 -0.74 4.43 15.36
CA ASP A 66 -0.34 5.84 15.43
C ASP A 66 0.97 6.16 14.68
N SER A 67 1.47 5.27 13.82
CA SER A 67 2.71 5.55 13.08
C SER A 67 2.54 6.72 12.11
N ASP A 68 3.33 7.78 12.36
CA ASP A 68 3.40 8.94 11.48
C ASP A 68 3.97 8.56 10.11
N LEU A 69 4.96 7.65 10.07
CA LEU A 69 5.57 7.19 8.83
C LEU A 69 4.56 6.46 7.92
N LEU A 70 3.72 5.58 8.47
CA LEU A 70 2.68 4.90 7.69
C LEU A 70 1.65 5.90 7.15
N ARG A 71 1.21 6.85 7.98
CA ARG A 71 0.24 7.88 7.59
C ARG A 71 0.81 8.83 6.53
N GLU A 72 2.05 9.25 6.68
CA GLU A 72 2.72 10.14 5.73
C GLU A 72 2.98 9.44 4.39
N THR A 73 3.34 8.17 4.41
CA THR A 73 3.49 7.36 3.19
C THR A 73 2.17 7.25 2.45
N ALA A 74 1.11 6.85 3.15
CA ALA A 74 -0.23 6.73 2.57
C ALA A 74 -0.71 8.08 1.99
N PHE A 75 -0.53 9.17 2.74
CA PHE A 75 -0.92 10.51 2.32
C PHE A 75 -0.12 11.01 1.12
N SER A 76 1.19 10.80 1.10
CA SER A 76 2.06 11.25 0.01
C SER A 76 1.78 10.48 -1.28
N ALA A 77 1.55 9.17 -1.17
CA ALA A 77 1.13 8.33 -2.29
C ALA A 77 -0.22 8.81 -2.86
N ALA A 78 -1.23 9.01 -2.01
CA ALA A 78 -2.53 9.51 -2.44
C ALA A 78 -2.43 10.90 -3.07
N LYS A 79 -1.65 11.82 -2.49
CA LYS A 79 -1.42 13.16 -3.03
C LYS A 79 -0.74 13.14 -4.40
N ALA A 80 0.13 12.17 -4.65
CA ALA A 80 0.79 11.97 -5.93
C ALA A 80 -0.09 11.25 -6.98
N GLY A 81 -1.31 10.83 -6.61
CA GLY A 81 -2.21 10.09 -7.49
C GLY A 81 -1.84 8.62 -7.65
N VAL A 82 -1.09 8.04 -6.70
CA VAL A 82 -0.75 6.61 -6.73
C VAL A 82 -2.02 5.78 -6.61
N CYS A 83 -2.23 4.92 -7.60
CA CYS A 83 -3.40 4.05 -7.66
C CYS A 83 -3.32 2.86 -6.70
N ASN A 84 -2.13 2.32 -6.48
CA ASN A 84 -1.97 1.06 -5.75
C ASN A 84 -1.33 1.34 -4.39
N ILE A 85 -2.17 1.58 -3.39
CA ILE A 85 -1.75 1.80 -1.99
C ILE A 85 -2.26 0.61 -1.17
N VAL A 86 -1.40 -0.37 -0.93
CA VAL A 86 -1.80 -1.67 -0.34
C VAL A 86 -1.34 -1.76 1.11
N GLY A 87 -2.27 -2.00 2.02
CA GLY A 87 -1.96 -2.40 3.40
C GLY A 87 -1.67 -3.90 3.46
N LEU A 88 -0.48 -4.27 3.92
CA LEU A 88 -0.06 -5.66 4.08
C LEU A 88 0.06 -5.97 5.58
N TRP A 89 -0.85 -6.79 6.11
CA TRP A 89 -0.79 -7.22 7.50
C TRP A 89 0.42 -8.09 7.76
N ALA A 90 1.18 -7.77 8.82
CA ALA A 90 2.37 -8.51 9.21
C ALA A 90 2.07 -9.99 9.54
N PRO A 91 3.05 -10.91 9.42
CA PRO A 91 2.85 -12.33 9.63
C PRO A 91 2.23 -12.67 10.99
N GLY A 92 1.23 -13.54 10.97
CA GLY A 92 0.57 -14.02 12.18
C GLY A 92 -0.37 -13.01 12.84
N GLN A 93 -0.58 -11.85 12.21
CA GLN A 93 -1.64 -10.92 12.61
C GLN A 93 -2.94 -11.27 11.92
N THR A 94 -4.02 -11.08 12.66
CA THR A 94 -5.38 -11.35 12.16
C THR A 94 -5.94 -10.03 11.68
N GLU A 95 -6.62 -10.02 10.53
CA GLU A 95 -7.45 -8.91 10.03
C GLU A 95 -8.59 -8.64 11.03
N THR A 96 -8.28 -8.06 12.18
CA THR A 96 -9.28 -7.79 13.24
C THR A 96 -10.08 -6.51 12.97
N GLY A 97 -9.76 -5.80 11.89
CA GLY A 97 -10.44 -4.59 11.45
C GLY A 97 -9.68 -3.87 10.34
N ILE A 98 -10.09 -2.63 10.07
CA ILE A 98 -9.42 -1.72 9.12
C ILE A 98 -8.32 -0.97 9.88
N HIS A 99 -7.05 -1.15 9.50
CA HIS A 99 -5.94 -0.43 10.14
C HIS A 99 -6.05 1.09 9.87
N PRO A 100 -6.00 1.98 10.88
CA PRO A 100 -6.24 3.41 10.70
C PRO A 100 -5.33 4.09 9.66
N ALA A 101 -4.06 3.67 9.59
CA ALA A 101 -3.11 4.20 8.59
C ALA A 101 -3.48 3.84 7.14
N ALA A 102 -4.15 2.70 6.94
CA ALA A 102 -4.61 2.23 5.63
C ALA A 102 -6.07 2.64 5.36
N ALA A 103 -6.88 2.87 6.40
CA ALA A 103 -8.32 3.14 6.30
C ALA A 103 -8.68 4.30 5.35
N LYS A 104 -7.83 5.33 5.29
CA LYS A 104 -8.16 6.58 4.59
C LYS A 104 -7.71 6.62 3.13
N TYR A 105 -6.61 5.94 2.80
CA TYR A 105 -5.94 6.11 1.51
C TYR A 105 -5.51 4.79 0.86
N SER A 106 -5.62 3.67 1.57
CA SER A 106 -5.29 2.37 1.00
C SER A 106 -6.43 1.87 0.12
N THR A 107 -6.09 1.26 -1.01
CA THR A 107 -7.04 0.61 -1.92
C THR A 107 -7.41 -0.79 -1.48
N ALA A 108 -6.52 -1.49 -0.75
CA ALA A 108 -6.77 -2.82 -0.22
C ALA A 108 -5.97 -3.08 1.05
N GLN A 109 -6.53 -3.87 1.98
CA GLN A 109 -5.79 -4.46 3.09
C GLN A 109 -5.80 -5.98 2.93
N ILE A 110 -4.62 -6.58 2.89
CA ILE A 110 -4.44 -8.00 2.59
C ILE A 110 -3.56 -8.67 3.65
N PRO A 111 -3.72 -9.99 3.87
CA PRO A 111 -2.82 -10.75 4.73
C PRO A 111 -1.43 -10.82 4.11
N TRP A 112 -0.43 -11.25 4.91
CA TRP A 112 0.92 -11.55 4.46
C TRP A 112 0.96 -12.68 3.41
N ASP A 113 0.56 -12.38 2.17
CA ASP A 113 0.40 -13.31 1.07
C ASP A 113 0.99 -12.69 -0.22
N PRO A 114 2.11 -13.23 -0.72
CA PRO A 114 2.76 -12.72 -1.94
C PRO A 114 1.86 -12.75 -3.18
N LYS A 115 0.94 -13.72 -3.27
CA LYS A 115 0.07 -13.86 -4.44
C LYS A 115 -0.96 -12.73 -4.46
N LYS A 116 -1.61 -12.49 -3.32
CA LYS A 116 -2.55 -11.35 -3.19
C LYS A 116 -1.84 -10.03 -3.41
N LEU A 117 -0.63 -9.87 -2.85
CA LEU A 117 0.15 -8.65 -3.04
C LEU A 117 0.47 -8.40 -4.51
N LYS A 118 0.82 -9.44 -5.26
CA LYS A 118 1.02 -9.36 -6.71
C LYS A 118 -0.25 -8.95 -7.44
N ASP A 119 -1.38 -9.57 -7.11
CA ASP A 119 -2.67 -9.30 -7.75
C ASP A 119 -3.10 -7.84 -7.53
N GLU A 120 -2.97 -7.33 -6.30
CA GLU A 120 -3.30 -5.93 -5.96
C GLU A 120 -2.35 -4.92 -6.61
N LEU A 121 -1.05 -5.16 -6.61
CA LEU A 121 -0.07 -4.24 -7.22
C LEU A 121 -0.07 -4.31 -8.76
N GLY A 122 -0.53 -5.43 -9.32
CA GLY A 122 -0.67 -5.68 -10.75
C GLY A 122 -2.02 -5.24 -11.33
N SER A 123 -3.00 -4.88 -10.49
CA SER A 123 -4.27 -4.34 -10.95
C SER A 123 -4.03 -2.97 -11.59
N ASP A 124 -4.39 -2.84 -12.87
CA ASP A 124 -4.30 -1.58 -13.61
C ASP A 124 -5.44 -0.65 -13.21
N CYS A 125 -5.10 0.63 -13.10
CA CYS A 125 -5.93 1.68 -12.53
C CYS A 125 -7.17 2.08 -13.36
N GLU A 126 -7.51 1.33 -14.41
CA GLU A 126 -8.79 1.54 -15.12
C GLU A 126 -10.02 1.24 -14.22
N HIS A 127 -9.84 0.59 -13.06
CA HIS A 127 -10.95 0.20 -12.18
C HIS A 127 -10.80 0.59 -10.69
N ALA A 128 -9.75 1.32 -10.29
CA ALA A 128 -9.43 1.56 -8.87
C ALA A 128 -10.45 2.44 -8.11
N PHE A 129 -11.26 3.19 -8.86
CA PHE A 129 -12.37 3.97 -8.33
C PHE A 129 -13.73 3.43 -8.77
N LEU A 130 -13.80 2.25 -9.38
CA LEU A 130 -15.08 1.72 -9.85
C LEU A 130 -15.78 0.95 -8.72
N THR A 131 -17.06 1.28 -8.49
CA THR A 131 -17.94 0.44 -7.68
C THR A 131 -18.03 -0.97 -8.28
N PRO A 132 -18.54 -1.99 -7.56
CA PRO A 132 -18.74 -3.34 -8.10
C PRO A 132 -19.56 -3.40 -9.40
N ASP A 133 -20.31 -2.33 -9.70
CA ASP A 133 -21.14 -2.15 -10.89
C ASP A 133 -20.43 -1.38 -12.03
N GLY A 134 -19.18 -0.93 -11.84
CA GLY A 134 -18.37 -0.32 -12.89
C GLY A 134 -18.52 1.20 -13.07
N GLU A 135 -18.94 1.95 -12.04
CA GLU A 135 -19.08 3.42 -12.08
C GLU A 135 -17.96 4.14 -11.31
N GLU A 136 -17.43 5.25 -11.85
CA GLU A 136 -16.40 6.10 -11.21
C GLU A 136 -16.92 6.72 -9.90
N ALA A 137 -16.38 6.27 -8.77
CA ALA A 137 -16.68 6.78 -7.43
C ALA A 137 -15.85 8.03 -7.13
N ASP A 138 -16.53 9.11 -6.77
CA ASP A 138 -15.91 10.34 -6.28
C ASP A 138 -15.28 10.04 -4.89
N PRO A 139 -13.99 10.38 -4.63
CA PRO A 139 -13.26 9.99 -3.42
C PRO A 139 -13.84 10.51 -2.08
N ASN A 140 -14.94 11.28 -2.11
CA ASN A 140 -15.64 11.76 -0.92
C ASN A 140 -16.95 11.03 -0.59
N GLU A 141 -17.36 10.01 -1.35
CA GLU A 141 -18.65 9.30 -1.17
C GLU A 141 -18.52 7.90 -0.54
N VAL A 142 -17.52 7.65 0.32
CA VAL A 142 -17.58 6.45 1.18
C VAL A 142 -18.55 6.76 2.33
N GLU A 143 -19.85 6.64 2.08
CA GLU A 143 -20.84 6.62 3.15
C GLU A 143 -20.56 5.40 4.04
N PRO A 144 -20.51 5.57 5.38
CA PRO A 144 -20.34 4.44 6.28
C PRO A 144 -21.59 3.56 6.17
N ASN A 145 -21.45 2.35 5.64
CA ASN A 145 -22.54 1.37 5.62
C ASN A 145 -23.14 1.25 7.03
N GLU A 146 -24.38 1.71 7.18
CA GLU A 146 -25.22 1.35 8.31
C GLU A 146 -25.43 -0.16 8.24
N CYS A 147 -24.92 -0.89 9.25
CA CYS A 147 -25.25 -2.29 9.44
C CYS A 147 -26.72 -2.40 9.87
N GLU A 148 -27.54 -3.16 9.13
CA GLU A 148 -28.82 -3.68 9.63
C GLU A 148 -28.65 -4.78 10.68
#